data_AF-A0A7X7WTC4-F1
#
_entry.id   AF-A0A7X7WTC4-F1
#
_cell.length_a   1.000
_cell.length_b   1.000
_cell.length_c   1.000
_cell.angle_alpha   90.00
_cell.angle_beta   90.00
_cell.angle_gamma   90.00
#
_symmetry.space_group_name_H-M   'P 1'
#
loop_
_entity.id
_entity.type
_entity.pdbx_description
1 polymer ?
#
loop_
_entity_poly.entity_id
_entity_poly.type
_entity_poly.pdbx_seq_one_letter_code
_entity_poly.pdbx_strand_id
1 'polypeptide(L)'
;MKRYLIALSVPLTITVLNALIYPFLREQIPPDTAVVVMNMLRILSVVAAGWIIVIRKLGGLPMAGFAGVILMVIDYPLISGARHLLAGQTPVFLNVLASFGVSFWIPLMLGVLGGLAARRKLKISALHETTAE
;
A
#
# COMPACT_ATOMS: atom_id res chain seq x y z
N MET A 1 9.10 -16.23 -2.64
CA MET A 1 7.73 -15.82 -2.23
C MET A 1 7.51 -15.74 -0.73
N LYS A 2 7.77 -16.79 0.08
CA LYS A 2 7.52 -16.79 1.55
C LYS A 2 8.08 -15.56 2.29
N ARG A 3 9.31 -15.14 1.96
CA ARG A 3 9.96 -13.95 2.57
C ARG A 3 9.24 -12.63 2.28
N TYR A 4 8.65 -12.49 1.09
CA TYR A 4 7.89 -11.29 0.71
C TYR A 4 6.57 -11.22 1.46
N LEU A 5 5.85 -12.35 1.55
CA LEU A 5 4.59 -12.43 2.30
C LEU A 5 4.80 -12.11 3.79
N ILE A 6 5.85 -12.65 4.41
CA ILE A 6 6.18 -12.36 5.81
C ILE A 6 6.56 -10.89 5.99
N ALA A 7 7.27 -10.29 5.04
CA ALA A 7 7.67 -8.90 5.13
C ALA A 7 6.50 -7.94 4.94
N LEU A 8 5.59 -8.27 4.02
CA LEU A 8 4.42 -7.45 3.70
C LEU A 8 3.20 -7.78 4.57
N SER A 9 3.28 -8.75 5.50
CA SER A 9 2.15 -9.20 6.29
C SER A 9 1.50 -8.06 7.08
N VAL A 10 2.28 -7.18 7.69
CA VAL A 10 1.75 -6.06 8.47
C VAL A 10 1.06 -5.02 7.57
N PRO A 11 1.72 -4.44 6.53
CA PRO A 11 1.04 -3.56 5.58
C PRO A 11 -0.20 -4.20 4.94
N LEU A 12 -0.13 -5.49 4.64
CA LEU A 12 -1.23 -6.25 4.06
C LEU A 12 -2.41 -6.35 5.02
N THR A 13 -2.18 -6.76 6.27
CA THR A 13 -3.23 -6.84 7.28
C THR A 13 -3.87 -5.47 7.53
N ILE A 14 -3.08 -4.40 7.61
CA ILE A 14 -3.61 -3.04 7.76
C ILE A 14 -4.48 -2.68 6.56
N THR A 15 -4.03 -2.97 5.34
CA THR A 15 -4.78 -2.69 4.11
C THR A 15 -6.11 -3.43 4.08
N VAL A 16 -6.11 -4.73 4.42
CA VAL A 16 -7.33 -5.55 4.46
C VAL A 16 -8.29 -5.04 5.54
N LEU A 17 -7.80 -4.79 6.75
CA LEU A 17 -8.63 -4.28 7.85
C LEU A 17 -9.21 -2.90 7.50
N ASN A 18 -8.41 -2.01 6.91
CA ASN A 18 -8.87 -0.69 6.48
C ASN A 18 -10.01 -0.79 5.46
N ALA A 19 -9.88 -1.69 4.47
CA ALA A 19 -10.92 -1.93 3.47
C ALA A 19 -12.22 -2.49 4.08
N LEU A 20 -12.10 -3.39 5.06
CA LEU A 20 -13.25 -4.03 5.72
C LEU A 20 -13.95 -3.10 6.71
N ILE A 21 -13.21 -2.27 7.42
CA ILE A 21 -13.73 -1.37 8.46
C ILE A 21 -14.27 -0.07 7.85
N TYR A 22 -13.79 0.35 6.68
CA TYR A 22 -14.21 1.59 6.02
C TYR A 22 -15.74 1.83 5.94
N PRO A 23 -16.58 0.85 5.57
CA PRO A 23 -18.04 1.04 5.54
C PRO A 23 -18.60 1.36 6.93
N PHE A 24 -18.12 0.65 7.95
CA PHE A 24 -18.54 0.88 9.33
C PHE A 24 -18.08 2.26 9.82
N LEU A 25 -16.85 2.66 9.50
CA LEU A 25 -16.37 4.02 9.79
C LEU A 25 -17.28 5.08 9.15
N ARG A 26 -17.71 4.88 7.90
CA ARG A 26 -18.57 5.82 7.18
C ARG A 26 -19.96 5.99 7.81
N GLU A 27 -20.42 5.02 8.59
CA GLU A 27 -21.67 5.10 9.36
C GLU A 27 -21.50 5.87 10.68
N GLN A 28 -20.29 5.88 11.24
CA GLN A 28 -20.02 6.44 12.57
C GLN A 28 -19.47 7.87 12.55
N ILE A 29 -18.80 8.27 11.46
CA ILE A 29 -18.16 9.59 11.33
C ILE A 29 -18.51 10.26 10.01
N PRO A 30 -18.34 11.60 9.89
CA PRO A 30 -18.60 12.31 8.65
C PRO A 30 -17.90 11.68 7.44
N PRO A 31 -18.58 11.56 6.28
CA PRO A 31 -18.04 10.86 5.11
C PRO A 31 -16.66 11.35 4.66
N ASP A 32 -16.44 12.68 4.71
CA ASP A 32 -15.18 13.29 4.31
C ASP A 32 -14.03 12.86 5.24
N THR A 33 -14.27 12.85 6.55
CA THR A 33 -13.31 12.40 7.55
C THR A 33 -12.98 10.92 7.37
N ALA A 34 -13.98 10.07 7.12
CA ALA A 34 -13.78 8.64 6.87
C ALA A 34 -12.88 8.40 5.64
N VAL A 35 -13.10 9.17 4.57
CA VAL A 35 -12.29 9.09 3.35
C VAL A 35 -10.85 9.51 3.61
N VAL A 36 -10.63 10.60 4.35
CA VAL A 36 -9.28 11.08 4.71
C VAL A 36 -8.54 10.03 5.53
N VAL A 37 -9.17 9.47 6.57
CA VAL A 37 -8.55 8.44 7.43
C VAL A 37 -8.18 7.20 6.61
N MET A 38 -9.11 6.71 5.77
CA MET A 38 -8.87 5.56 4.91
C MET A 38 -7.71 5.80 3.94
N ASN A 39 -7.67 6.96 3.29
CA ASN A 39 -6.61 7.31 2.35
C ASN A 39 -5.25 7.48 3.05
N MET A 40 -5.24 8.00 4.27
CA MET A 40 -4.01 8.13 5.04
C MET A 40 -3.42 6.78 5.42
N LEU A 41 -4.25 5.85 5.90
CA LEU A 41 -3.81 4.48 6.21
C LEU A 41 -3.29 3.75 4.95
N ARG A 42 -3.95 3.95 3.82
CA ARG A 42 -3.52 3.43 2.51
C ARG A 42 -2.15 3.96 2.10
N ILE A 43 -1.94 5.28 2.17
CA ILE A 43 -0.65 5.92 1.84
C ILE A 43 0.45 5.37 2.76
N LEU A 44 0.20 5.35 4.08
CA LEU A 44 1.18 4.84 5.05
C LEU A 44 1.53 3.38 4.79
N SER A 45 0.54 2.53 4.48
CA SER A 45 0.76 1.11 4.19
C SER A 45 1.59 0.91 2.93
N VAL A 46 1.33 1.67 1.87
CA VAL A 46 2.11 1.61 0.63
C VAL A 46 3.55 2.08 0.83
N VAL A 47 3.74 3.20 1.53
CA VAL A 47 5.08 3.72 1.85
C VAL A 47 5.84 2.73 2.73
N ALA A 48 5.18 2.16 3.76
CA ALA A 48 5.77 1.17 4.64
C ALA A 48 6.17 -0.11 3.87
N ALA A 49 5.35 -0.57 2.94
CA ALA A 49 5.67 -1.72 2.10
C ALA A 49 6.93 -1.48 1.26
N GLY A 50 6.99 -0.33 0.58
CA GLY A 50 8.16 0.05 -0.19
C GLY A 50 9.44 0.14 0.66
N TRP A 51 9.32 0.73 1.85
CA TRP A 51 10.38 0.79 2.84
C TRP A 51 10.86 -0.60 3.26
N ILE A 52 9.93 -1.49 3.60
CA ILE A 52 10.21 -2.84 4.08
C ILE A 52 10.94 -3.68 3.02
N ILE A 53 10.52 -3.59 1.75
CA ILE A 53 11.16 -4.32 0.65
C ILE A 53 12.64 -3.98 0.55
N VAL A 54 12.98 -2.70 0.66
CA VAL A 54 14.37 -2.23 0.56
C VAL A 54 15.15 -2.53 1.84
N ILE A 55 14.62 -2.23 3.02
CA ILE A 55 15.36 -2.41 4.28
C ILE A 55 15.69 -3.88 4.53
N ARG A 56 14.83 -4.80 4.11
CA ARG A 56 15.04 -6.25 4.21
C ARG A 56 15.82 -6.85 3.04
N LYS A 57 16.36 -6.02 2.13
CA LYS A 57 17.11 -6.44 0.94
C LYS A 57 16.34 -7.47 0.09
N LEU A 58 15.01 -7.34 0.03
CA LEU A 58 14.16 -8.26 -0.75
C LEU A 58 14.15 -7.89 -2.23
N GLY A 59 14.37 -6.62 -2.56
CA GLY A 59 14.47 -6.14 -3.93
C GLY A 59 14.95 -4.68 -4.02
N GLY A 60 14.95 -4.14 -5.24
CA GLY A 60 15.29 -2.74 -5.52
C GLY A 60 14.09 -1.78 -5.45
N LEU A 61 14.31 -0.52 -5.86
CA LEU A 61 13.25 0.49 -5.96
C LEU A 61 12.08 0.07 -6.87
N PRO A 62 12.29 -0.59 -8.02
CA PRO A 62 11.16 -1.07 -8.83
C PRO A 62 10.26 -2.03 -8.04
N MET A 63 10.86 -2.94 -7.28
CA MET A 63 10.12 -3.91 -6.46
C MET A 63 9.39 -3.24 -5.29
N ALA A 64 9.95 -2.16 -4.73
CA ALA A 64 9.28 -1.32 -3.74
C ALA A 64 8.03 -0.63 -4.31
N GLY A 65 8.11 -0.14 -5.54
CA GLY A 65 6.95 0.41 -6.25
C GLY A 65 5.87 -0.64 -6.51
N PHE A 66 6.25 -1.80 -7.05
CA PHE A 66 5.30 -2.90 -7.29
C PHE A 66 4.64 -3.41 -6.01
N ALA A 67 5.34 -3.43 -4.88
CA ALA A 67 4.74 -3.79 -3.59
C ALA A 67 3.60 -2.82 -3.20
N GLY A 68 3.77 -1.53 -3.48
CA GLY A 68 2.71 -0.52 -3.30
C GLY A 68 1.49 -0.78 -4.18
N VAL A 69 1.72 -1.07 -5.46
CA VAL A 69 0.64 -1.40 -6.42
C VAL A 69 -0.12 -2.66 -5.97
N ILE A 70 0.59 -3.72 -5.60
CA ILE A 70 -0.02 -4.99 -5.16
C ILE A 70 -0.93 -4.78 -3.95
N LEU A 71 -0.51 -3.98 -2.97
CA LEU A 71 -1.36 -3.67 -1.81
C LEU A 71 -2.65 -2.96 -2.22
N MET A 72 -2.57 -1.98 -3.13
CA MET A 72 -3.75 -1.27 -3.59
C MET A 72 -4.66 -2.12 -4.47
N VAL A 73 -4.13 -3.09 -5.21
CA VAL A 73 -4.95 -4.07 -5.95
C VAL A 73 -5.84 -4.86 -4.98
N ILE A 74 -5.32 -5.19 -3.79
CA ILE A 74 -6.06 -5.93 -2.78
C ILE A 74 -7.20 -5.09 -2.22
N ASP A 75 -6.96 -3.81 -1.96
CA ASP A 75 -7.97 -2.91 -1.39
C ASP A 75 -9.06 -2.50 -2.39
N TYR A 76 -8.66 -1.95 -3.54
CA TYR A 76 -9.59 -1.34 -4.52
C TYR A 76 -10.22 -2.40 -5.44
N PRO A 77 -9.51 -3.00 -6.42
CA PRO A 77 -10.10 -4.03 -7.27
C PRO A 77 -10.68 -5.23 -6.51
N LEU A 78 -9.92 -5.81 -5.58
CA LEU A 78 -10.27 -7.11 -5.02
C LEU A 78 -11.31 -7.01 -3.90
N ILE A 79 -11.10 -6.19 -2.87
CA ILE A 79 -12.08 -6.10 -1.77
C ILE A 79 -13.23 -5.18 -2.16
N SER A 80 -12.94 -3.92 -2.50
CA SER A 80 -13.99 -2.93 -2.78
C SER A 80 -14.74 -3.26 -4.09
N GLY A 81 -14.01 -3.61 -5.14
CA GLY A 81 -14.58 -3.97 -6.44
C GLY A 81 -15.40 -5.26 -6.39
N ALA A 82 -14.90 -6.32 -5.75
CA ALA A 82 -15.67 -7.57 -5.64
C ALA A 82 -16.98 -7.38 -4.88
N ARG A 83 -17.07 -6.44 -3.92
CA ARG A 83 -18.35 -6.15 -3.26
C ARG A 83 -19.40 -5.61 -4.22
N HIS A 84 -19.02 -4.73 -5.15
CA HIS A 84 -19.93 -4.26 -6.20
C HIS A 84 -20.33 -5.40 -7.14
N LEU A 85 -19.38 -6.26 -7.51
CA LEU A 85 -19.66 -7.43 -8.34
C LEU A 85 -20.65 -8.39 -7.66
N LEU A 86 -20.45 -8.68 -6.37
CA LEU A 86 -21.33 -9.52 -5.55
C LEU A 86 -22.73 -8.90 -5.36
N ALA A 87 -22.83 -7.57 -5.41
CA ALA A 87 -24.10 -6.85 -5.38
C ALA A 87 -24.79 -6.75 -6.77
N GLY A 88 -24.26 -7.40 -7.81
CA GLY A 88 -24.79 -7.35 -9.17
C GLY A 88 -24.51 -6.03 -9.91
N GLN A 89 -23.64 -5.18 -9.37
CA GLN A 89 -23.31 -3.85 -9.92
C GLN A 89 -22.08 -3.91 -10.83
N THR A 90 -22.13 -4.74 -11.88
CA THR A 90 -21.00 -4.93 -12.82
C THR A 90 -20.46 -3.62 -13.42
N PRO A 91 -21.27 -2.63 -13.83
CA PRO A 91 -20.74 -1.37 -14.36
C PRO A 91 -19.88 -0.60 -13.33
N VAL A 92 -20.25 -0.66 -12.04
CA VAL A 92 -19.51 -0.01 -10.96
C VAL A 92 -18.17 -0.71 -10.75
N PHE A 93 -18.15 -2.04 -10.79
CA PHE A 93 -16.90 -2.81 -10.72
C PHE A 93 -15.93 -2.46 -11.87
N LEU A 94 -16.42 -2.37 -13.10
CA LEU A 94 -15.60 -1.96 -14.25
C LEU A 94 -15.04 -0.55 -14.11
N ASN A 95 -15.84 0.39 -13.58
CA ASN A 95 -15.36 1.75 -13.27
C ASN A 95 -14.27 1.74 -12.20
N VAL A 96 -14.37 0.88 -11.18
CA VAL A 96 -13.31 0.71 -10.16
C VAL A 96 -12.01 0.20 -10.79
N LEU A 97 -12.10 -0.80 -11.66
CA LEU A 97 -10.93 -1.32 -12.39
C LEU A 97 -10.30 -0.27 -13.30
N ALA A 98 -11.10 0.46 -14.07
CA ALA A 98 -10.62 1.52 -14.96
C ALA A 98 -9.95 2.65 -14.17
N SER A 99 -10.59 3.12 -13.09
CA SER A 99 -10.04 4.16 -12.21
C SER A 99 -8.72 3.73 -11.59
N PHE A 100 -8.61 2.46 -11.16
CA PHE A 100 -7.36 1.90 -10.68
C PHE A 100 -6.30 1.85 -11.78
N GLY A 101 -6.66 1.41 -12.99
CA GLY A 101 -5.77 1.34 -14.15
C GLY A 101 -5.21 2.70 -14.57
N VAL A 102 -5.95 3.80 -14.40
CA VAL A 102 -5.45 5.16 -14.66
C VAL A 102 -4.61 5.69 -13.50
N SER A 103 -4.86 5.22 -12.28
CA SER A 103 -4.26 5.76 -11.05
C SER A 103 -3.13 4.90 -10.47
N PHE A 104 -2.80 3.75 -11.08
CA PHE A 104 -1.84 2.78 -10.53
C PHE A 104 -0.43 3.35 -10.32
N TRP A 105 -0.09 4.42 -11.05
CA TRP A 105 1.19 5.11 -10.92
C TRP A 105 1.35 5.79 -9.55
N ILE A 106 0.25 6.18 -8.89
CA ILE A 106 0.29 6.80 -7.56
C ILE A 106 0.87 5.85 -6.50
N PRO A 107 0.30 4.64 -6.28
CA PRO A 107 0.89 3.70 -5.32
C PRO A 107 2.26 3.18 -5.76
N LEU A 108 2.54 3.12 -7.06
CA LEU A 108 3.90 2.82 -7.55
C LEU A 108 4.90 3.87 -7.05
N MET A 109 4.62 5.16 -7.24
CA MET A 109 5.50 6.24 -6.80
C MET A 109 5.64 6.30 -5.27
N LEU A 110 4.54 6.13 -4.53
CA LEU A 110 4.58 6.10 -3.07
C LEU A 110 5.42 4.91 -2.54
N GLY A 111 5.31 3.74 -3.17
CA GLY A 111 6.16 2.59 -2.85
C GLY A 111 7.65 2.87 -3.13
N VAL A 112 7.96 3.51 -4.26
CA VAL A 112 9.34 3.94 -4.57
C VAL A 112 9.85 4.95 -3.55
N LEU A 113 9.04 5.92 -3.12
CA LEU A 113 9.42 6.90 -2.09
C LEU A 113 9.75 6.22 -0.76
N GLY A 114 8.94 5.25 -0.33
CA GLY A 114 9.24 4.42 0.84
C GLY A 114 10.57 3.69 0.70
N GLY A 115 10.82 3.10 -0.48
CA GLY A 115 12.09 2.44 -0.79
C GLY A 115 13.30 3.38 -0.78
N LEU A 116 13.17 4.60 -1.31
CA LEU A 116 14.22 5.61 -1.30
C LEU A 116 14.57 6.03 0.13
N ALA A 117 13.56 6.23 0.96
CA ALA A 117 13.75 6.61 2.35
C ALA A 117 14.51 5.50 3.13
N ALA A 118 14.20 4.23 2.87
CA ALA A 118 14.94 3.09 3.44
C ALA A 118 16.40 3.03 2.98
N ARG A 119 16.67 3.29 1.68
CA ARG A 119 18.06 3.35 1.16
C ARG A 119 18.88 4.42 1.86
N ARG A 120 18.28 5.59 2.09
CA ARG A 120 18.97 6.69 2.79
C ARG A 120 19.37 6.28 4.20
N LYS A 121 18.48 5.59 4.93
CA LYS A 121 18.80 5.06 6.28
C LYS A 121 19.97 4.08 6.24
N LEU A 122 19.97 3.13 5.31
CA LEU A 122 21.07 2.15 5.16
C LEU A 122 22.41 2.83 4.87
N LYS A 123 22.42 3.87 4.00
CA LYS A 123 23.62 4.63 3.70
C LYS A 123 24.16 5.39 4.92
N ILE A 124 23.28 5.98 5.73
CA ILE A 124 23.65 6.69 6.96
C ILE A 124 24.24 5.73 7.99
N SER A 125 23.65 4.55 8.16
CA SER A 125 24.17 3.52 9.08
C SER A 125 25.57 3.05 8.68
N ALA A 126 25.81 2.80 7.40
CA ALA A 126 27.13 2.39 6.91
C ALA A 126 28.21 3.47 7.13
N LEU A 127 27.86 4.75 6.98
CA LEU A 127 28.78 5.86 7.25
C LEU A 127 29.18 5.95 8.73
N HIS A 128 28.26 5.68 9.65
CA HIS A 128 28.56 5.70 11.09
C HIS A 128 29.49 4.55 11.50
N GLU A 129 29.34 3.37 10.89
CA GLU A 129 30.23 2.23 11.14
C GLU A 129 31.67 2.53 10.71
N THR A 130 31.88 3.21 9.58
CA THR A 130 33.23 3.55 9.08
C THR A 130 33.95 4.66 9.86
N THR A 131 33.24 5.47 10.63
CA THR A 131 33.83 6.54 11.45
C THR A 131 34.16 6.11 12.88
N ALA A 132 33.76 4.90 13.27
CA ALA A 132 34.00 4.33 14.58
C ALA A 132 35.28 3.46 14.65
N GLU A 133 35.96 3.28 13.52
CA GLU A 133 37.28 2.66 13.38
C GLU A 133 38.38 3.72 13.30
#